data_AF-A0AAV5NJ41-F1
#
_entry.id   AF-A0AAV5NJ41-F1
#
_cell.length_a   1.000
_cell.length_b   1.000
_cell.length_c   1.000
_cell.angle_alpha   90.00
_cell.angle_beta   90.00
_cell.angle_gamma   90.00
#
_symmetry.space_group_name_H-M   'P 1'
#
loop_
_entity.id
_entity.type
_entity.pdbx_description
1 polymer ?
#
loop_
_entity_poly.entity_id
_entity_poly.type
_entity_poly.pdbx_seq_one_letter_code
_entity_poly.pdbx_strand_id
1 'polypeptide(L)'
;MAKLDGKVREITELVDLISGIAENTNLLALNTAIEAARAGEQGRGFAVVARKLASDTSHQTTNIREMMAALQQAAADSKDAVIESRKEMSQAMKSSMDVKETFSKIETSVEAIKLRVEQISVATEQQERSTTNVNNNIQSISELGENTTIQLDSMIKSSEQVADIGGHQQAMLHKYDFA
;
A
#
# COMPACT_ATOMS: atom_id res chain seq x y z
N MET A 1 -13.48 -28.88 7.28
CA MET A 1 -13.33 -29.67 6.04
C MET A 1 -12.86 -31.10 6.31
N ALA A 2 -11.70 -31.36 6.94
CA ALA A 2 -11.25 -32.74 7.23
C ALA A 2 -12.29 -33.61 7.98
N LYS A 3 -13.01 -33.00 8.95
CA LYS A 3 -14.09 -33.69 9.69
C LYS A 3 -15.33 -33.98 8.84
N LEU A 4 -15.62 -33.16 7.83
CA LEU A 4 -16.75 -33.38 6.91
C LEU A 4 -16.40 -34.47 5.90
N ASP A 5 -15.21 -34.40 5.30
CA ASP A 5 -14.70 -35.41 4.36
C ASP A 5 -14.64 -36.80 5.01
N GLY A 6 -14.14 -36.87 6.25
CA GLY A 6 -14.17 -38.12 7.03
C GLY A 6 -15.59 -38.67 7.27
N LYS A 7 -16.57 -37.79 7.54
CA LYS A 7 -17.98 -38.19 7.73
C LYS A 7 -18.65 -38.64 6.44
N VAL A 8 -18.36 -37.97 5.33
CA VAL A 8 -18.86 -38.39 4.01
C VAL A 8 -18.30 -39.78 3.67
N ARG A 9 -17.00 -40.03 3.94
CA ARG A 9 -16.39 -41.34 3.71
C ARG A 9 -17.01 -42.46 4.57
N GLU A 10 -17.24 -42.21 5.85
CA GLU A 10 -17.93 -43.16 6.75
C GLU A 10 -19.34 -43.49 6.24
N ILE A 11 -20.09 -42.49 5.74
CA ILE A 11 -21.43 -42.72 5.19
C ILE A 11 -21.36 -43.51 3.89
N THR A 12 -20.41 -43.22 3.00
CA THR A 12 -20.21 -44.00 1.76
C THR A 12 -19.91 -45.47 2.07
N GLU A 13 -19.04 -45.75 3.05
CA GLU A 13 -18.73 -47.12 3.50
C GLU A 13 -19.99 -47.85 4.03
N LEU A 14 -20.85 -47.16 4.80
CA LEU A 14 -22.12 -47.70 5.27
C LEU A 14 -23.11 -47.97 4.13
N VAL A 15 -23.18 -47.08 3.14
CA VAL A 15 -24.05 -47.22 1.97
C VAL A 15 -23.63 -48.41 1.12
N ASP A 16 -22.33 -48.64 0.97
CA ASP A 16 -21.79 -49.82 0.27
C ASP A 16 -22.11 -51.12 1.02
N LEU A 17 -22.05 -51.12 2.35
CA LEU A 17 -22.50 -52.26 3.16
C LEU A 17 -24.00 -52.56 2.95
N ILE A 18 -24.86 -51.54 2.98
CA ILE A 18 -26.31 -51.70 2.77
C ILE A 18 -26.60 -52.20 1.36
N SER A 19 -25.88 -51.69 0.35
CA SER A 19 -25.97 -52.15 -1.04
C SER A 19 -25.65 -53.64 -1.14
N GLY A 20 -24.61 -54.11 -0.45
CA GLY A 20 -24.27 -55.53 -0.38
C GLY A 20 -25.30 -56.38 0.37
N ILE A 21 -25.95 -55.85 1.41
CA ILE A 21 -27.06 -56.52 2.09
C ILE A 21 -28.28 -56.65 1.16
N ALA A 22 -28.60 -55.60 0.41
CA ALA A 22 -29.70 -55.62 -0.56
C ALA A 22 -29.46 -56.67 -1.65
N GLU A 23 -28.23 -56.79 -2.16
CA GLU A 23 -27.86 -57.80 -3.16
C GLU A 23 -27.96 -59.23 -2.61
N ASN A 24 -27.46 -59.48 -1.40
CA ASN A 24 -27.64 -60.77 -0.72
C ASN A 24 -29.12 -61.08 -0.47
N THR A 25 -29.93 -60.08 -0.10
CA THR A 25 -31.38 -60.23 0.11
C THR A 25 -32.09 -60.57 -1.20
N ASN A 26 -31.66 -59.97 -2.32
CA ASN A 26 -32.17 -60.29 -3.66
C ASN A 26 -31.83 -61.74 -4.07
N LEU A 27 -30.62 -62.21 -3.76
CA LEU A 27 -30.20 -63.60 -4.00
C LEU A 27 -30.97 -64.60 -3.11
N LEU A 28 -31.19 -64.27 -1.84
CA LEU A 28 -32.03 -65.04 -0.93
C LEU A 28 -33.49 -65.11 -1.43
N ALA A 29 -34.04 -63.98 -1.88
CA ALA A 29 -35.39 -63.92 -2.45
C ALA A 29 -35.50 -64.76 -3.74
N LEU A 30 -34.45 -64.80 -4.56
CA LEU A 30 -34.39 -65.65 -5.75
C LEU A 30 -34.41 -67.14 -5.39
N ASN A 31 -33.59 -67.57 -4.43
CA ASN A 31 -33.61 -68.96 -3.94
C ASN A 31 -34.97 -69.32 -3.33
N THR A 32 -35.59 -68.39 -2.60
CA THR A 32 -36.93 -68.59 -2.03
C THR A 32 -38.00 -68.68 -3.12
N ALA A 33 -37.87 -67.94 -4.22
CA ALA A 33 -38.79 -68.03 -5.35
C ALA A 33 -38.75 -69.40 -6.05
N ILE A 34 -37.57 -70.05 -6.08
CA ILE A 34 -37.40 -71.42 -6.58
C ILE A 34 -38.12 -72.41 -5.64
N GLU A 35 -37.90 -72.30 -4.33
CA GLU A 35 -38.56 -73.14 -3.33
C GLU A 35 -40.09 -72.88 -3.21
N ALA A 36 -40.53 -71.64 -3.44
CA ALA A 36 -41.94 -71.26 -3.48
C ALA A 36 -42.70 -71.90 -4.65
N ALA A 37 -42.05 -72.10 -5.79
CA ALA A 37 -42.62 -72.86 -6.89
C ALA A 37 -42.91 -74.33 -6.51
N ARG A 38 -42.23 -74.84 -5.48
CA ARG A 38 -42.44 -76.17 -4.86
C ARG A 38 -43.49 -76.18 -3.75
N ALA A 39 -43.61 -75.10 -2.97
CA ALA A 39 -44.47 -75.00 -1.78
C ALA A 39 -45.89 -74.43 -2.03
N GLY A 40 -46.17 -73.89 -3.22
CA GLY A 40 -47.49 -73.35 -3.61
C GLY A 40 -47.67 -71.85 -3.33
N GLU A 41 -48.91 -71.35 -3.46
CA GLU A 41 -49.29 -69.91 -3.45
C GLU A 41 -48.71 -69.09 -2.28
N GLN A 42 -48.60 -69.67 -1.08
CA GLN A 42 -48.11 -68.96 0.11
C GLN A 42 -46.63 -68.56 0.02
N GLY A 43 -45.78 -69.34 -0.64
CA GLY A 43 -44.36 -69.02 -0.83
C GLY A 43 -44.12 -67.92 -1.86
N ARG A 44 -45.04 -67.75 -2.82
CA ARG A 44 -44.94 -66.75 -3.89
C ARG A 44 -45.05 -65.32 -3.35
N GLY A 45 -45.96 -65.06 -2.42
CA GLY A 45 -46.16 -63.74 -1.82
C GLY A 45 -44.91 -63.25 -1.07
N PHE A 46 -44.29 -64.12 -0.27
CA PHE A 46 -43.06 -63.80 0.46
C PHE A 46 -41.88 -63.50 -0.46
N ALA A 47 -41.68 -64.30 -1.51
CA ALA A 47 -40.59 -64.09 -2.46
C ALA A 47 -40.73 -62.76 -3.22
N VAL A 48 -41.95 -62.37 -3.60
CA VAL A 48 -42.19 -61.09 -4.29
C VAL A 48 -41.93 -59.90 -3.36
N VAL A 49 -42.37 -59.96 -2.11
CA VAL A 49 -42.14 -58.87 -1.13
C VAL A 49 -40.65 -58.70 -0.86
N ALA A 50 -39.90 -59.79 -0.62
CA ALA A 50 -38.47 -59.73 -0.37
C ALA A 50 -37.69 -59.16 -1.56
N ARG A 51 -38.07 -59.55 -2.79
CA ARG A 51 -37.42 -59.07 -4.02
C ARG A 51 -37.70 -57.59 -4.29
N LYS A 52 -38.94 -57.15 -4.04
CA LYS A 52 -39.31 -55.73 -4.13
C LYS A 52 -38.55 -54.91 -3.09
N LEU A 53 -38.48 -55.37 -1.84
CA LEU A 53 -37.72 -54.70 -0.79
C LEU A 53 -36.22 -54.59 -1.12
N ALA A 54 -35.62 -55.65 -1.66
CA ALA A 54 -34.22 -55.65 -2.08
C ALA A 54 -33.96 -54.68 -3.24
N SER A 55 -34.85 -54.66 -4.24
CA SER A 55 -34.78 -53.73 -5.38
C SER A 55 -34.91 -52.28 -4.92
N ASP A 56 -35.91 -51.97 -4.09
CA ASP A 56 -36.16 -50.63 -3.57
C ASP A 56 -34.97 -50.17 -2.71
N THR A 57 -34.41 -51.05 -1.88
CA THR A 57 -33.22 -50.76 -1.06
C THR A 57 -32.00 -50.44 -1.93
N SER A 58 -31.73 -51.25 -2.97
CA SER A 58 -30.61 -51.04 -3.90
C SER A 58 -30.73 -49.70 -4.66
N HIS A 59 -31.95 -49.36 -5.08
CA HIS A 59 -32.22 -48.07 -5.72
C HIS A 59 -31.96 -46.91 -4.74
N GLN A 60 -32.41 -47.00 -3.50
CA GLN A 60 -32.15 -45.94 -2.50
C GLN A 60 -30.66 -45.81 -2.19
N THR A 61 -29.93 -46.92 -2.05
CA THR A 61 -28.47 -46.87 -1.83
C THR A 61 -27.74 -46.23 -3.00
N THR A 62 -28.20 -46.43 -4.24
CA THR A 62 -27.61 -45.79 -5.42
C THR A 62 -27.82 -44.27 -5.39
N ASN A 63 -29.03 -43.81 -5.09
CA ASN A 63 -29.32 -42.38 -4.94
C ASN A 63 -28.47 -41.74 -3.82
N ILE A 64 -28.34 -42.41 -2.67
CA ILE A 64 -27.52 -41.91 -1.57
C ILE A 64 -26.05 -41.84 -1.98
N ARG A 65 -25.53 -42.83 -2.73
CA ARG A 65 -24.15 -42.82 -3.24
C ARG A 65 -23.88 -41.61 -4.15
N GLU A 66 -24.80 -41.30 -5.06
CA GLU A 66 -24.71 -40.10 -5.91
C GLU A 66 -24.72 -38.81 -5.08
N MET A 67 -25.60 -38.71 -4.08
CA MET A 67 -25.63 -37.58 -3.16
C MET A 67 -24.33 -37.43 -2.35
N MET A 68 -23.75 -38.53 -1.88
CA MET A 68 -22.47 -38.51 -1.15
C MET A 68 -21.33 -38.08 -2.05
N ALA A 69 -21.27 -38.54 -3.31
CA ALA A 69 -20.28 -38.11 -4.28
C ALA A 69 -20.37 -36.59 -4.56
N ALA A 70 -21.58 -36.07 -4.76
CA ALA A 70 -21.81 -34.64 -4.93
C ALA A 70 -21.40 -33.83 -3.68
N LEU A 71 -21.70 -34.34 -2.48
CA LEU A 71 -21.28 -33.75 -1.21
C LEU A 71 -19.75 -33.71 -1.07
N GLN A 72 -19.06 -34.77 -1.48
CA GLN A 72 -17.61 -34.84 -1.42
C GLN A 72 -16.97 -33.84 -2.39
N GLN A 73 -17.50 -33.73 -3.60
CA GLN A 73 -17.04 -32.72 -4.57
C GLN A 73 -17.23 -31.30 -4.03
N ALA A 74 -18.42 -30.98 -3.52
CA ALA A 74 -18.70 -29.66 -2.95
C ALA A 74 -17.79 -29.32 -1.76
N ALA A 75 -17.44 -30.32 -0.93
CA ALA A 75 -16.50 -30.15 0.16
C ALA A 75 -15.07 -29.90 -0.33
N ALA A 76 -14.65 -30.55 -1.42
CA ALA A 76 -13.35 -30.31 -2.07
C ALA A 76 -13.27 -28.89 -2.66
N ASP A 77 -14.28 -28.48 -3.43
CA ASP A 77 -14.34 -27.14 -4.03
C ASP A 77 -14.32 -26.05 -2.94
N SER A 78 -15.06 -26.25 -1.85
CA SER A 78 -15.06 -25.34 -0.70
C SER A 78 -13.71 -25.25 -0.02
N LYS A 79 -12.95 -26.36 0.04
CA LYS A 79 -11.59 -26.37 0.61
C LYS A 79 -10.65 -25.55 -0.26
N ASP A 80 -10.71 -25.72 -1.58
CA ASP A 80 -9.85 -25.00 -2.51
C ASP A 80 -10.15 -23.50 -2.52
N ALA A 81 -11.42 -23.11 -2.47
CA ALA A 81 -11.83 -21.72 -2.31
C ALA A 81 -11.28 -21.08 -1.02
N VAL A 82 -11.29 -21.82 0.10
CA VAL A 82 -10.71 -21.34 1.36
C VAL A 82 -9.19 -21.20 1.28
N ILE A 83 -8.50 -22.09 0.55
CA ILE A 83 -7.05 -22.00 0.35
C ILE A 83 -6.70 -20.76 -0.48
N GLU A 84 -7.40 -20.53 -1.59
CA GLU A 84 -7.14 -19.33 -2.41
C GLU A 84 -7.49 -18.05 -1.65
N SER A 85 -8.61 -18.02 -0.92
CA SER A 85 -8.98 -16.87 -0.08
C SER A 85 -7.91 -16.56 0.98
N ARG A 86 -7.30 -17.58 1.59
CA ARG A 86 -6.18 -17.38 2.53
C ARG A 86 -4.94 -16.80 1.86
N LYS A 87 -4.64 -17.21 0.63
CA LYS A 87 -3.51 -16.70 -0.14
C LYS A 87 -3.74 -15.24 -0.54
N GLU A 88 -4.93 -14.89 -1.03
CA GLU A 88 -5.32 -13.52 -1.32
C GLU A 88 -5.26 -12.64 -0.07
N MET A 89 -5.74 -13.13 1.07
CA MET A 89 -5.67 -12.41 2.35
C MET A 89 -4.22 -12.16 2.79
N SER A 90 -3.34 -13.13 2.63
CA SER A 90 -1.90 -12.98 2.91
C SER A 90 -1.27 -11.90 2.01
N GLN A 91 -1.60 -11.90 0.72
CA GLN A 91 -1.13 -10.89 -0.21
C GLN A 91 -1.66 -9.49 0.12
N ALA A 92 -2.94 -9.38 0.49
CA ALA A 92 -3.56 -8.14 0.92
C ALA A 92 -2.91 -7.59 2.20
N MET A 93 -2.61 -8.46 3.17
CA MET A 93 -1.86 -8.08 4.37
C MET A 93 -0.47 -7.53 4.04
N LYS A 94 0.27 -8.19 3.14
CA LYS A 94 1.58 -7.73 2.70
C LYS A 94 1.50 -6.35 2.03
N SER A 95 0.56 -6.19 1.10
CA SER A 95 0.35 -4.89 0.45
C SER A 95 -0.04 -3.79 1.45
N SER A 96 -0.85 -4.11 2.46
CA SER A 96 -1.19 -3.16 3.53
C SER A 96 0.03 -2.75 4.36
N MET A 97 0.98 -3.67 4.62
CA MET A 97 2.25 -3.34 5.28
C MET A 97 3.12 -2.42 4.41
N ASP A 98 3.22 -2.69 3.11
CA ASP A 98 3.99 -1.85 2.17
C ASP A 98 3.41 -0.41 2.09
N VAL A 99 2.07 -0.31 2.07
CA VAL A 99 1.37 0.98 2.13
C VAL A 99 1.70 1.72 3.44
N LYS A 100 1.66 1.02 4.59
CA LYS A 100 2.00 1.61 5.89
C LYS A 100 3.44 2.14 5.92
N GLU A 101 4.39 1.38 5.37
CA GLU A 101 5.79 1.81 5.29
C GLU A 101 5.93 3.06 4.40
N THR A 102 5.21 3.10 3.29
CA THR A 102 5.20 4.25 2.37
C THR A 102 4.67 5.50 3.06
N PHE A 103 3.58 5.40 3.81
CA PHE A 103 3.05 6.53 4.59
C PHE A 103 4.04 7.02 5.66
N SER A 104 4.75 6.11 6.33
CA SER A 104 5.78 6.50 7.31
C SER A 104 6.96 7.27 6.66
N LYS A 105 7.35 6.88 5.44
CA LYS A 105 8.36 7.63 4.65
C LYS A 105 7.85 9.01 4.23
N ILE A 106 6.57 9.12 3.87
CA ILE A 106 5.93 10.40 3.55
C ILE A 106 5.94 11.32 4.78
N GLU A 107 5.51 10.82 5.94
CA GLU A 107 5.52 11.58 7.20
C GLU A 107 6.92 12.12 7.54
N THR A 108 7.94 11.27 7.46
CA THR A 108 9.35 11.68 7.67
C THR A 108 9.79 12.76 6.68
N SER A 109 9.37 12.64 5.41
CA SER A 109 9.72 13.62 4.38
C SER A 109 9.03 14.97 4.63
N VAL A 110 7.77 14.95 5.09
CA VAL A 110 7.02 16.16 5.44
C VAL A 110 7.65 16.88 6.63
N GLU A 111 8.08 16.16 7.66
CA GLU A 111 8.78 16.79 8.80
C GLU A 111 10.11 17.42 8.35
N ALA A 112 10.86 16.75 7.47
CA ALA A 112 12.08 17.31 6.90
C ALA A 112 11.82 18.58 6.06
N ILE A 113 10.71 18.63 5.31
CA ILE A 113 10.30 19.83 4.57
C ILE A 113 9.97 20.96 5.53
N LYS A 114 9.22 20.69 6.60
CA LYS A 114 8.87 21.69 7.62
C LYS A 114 10.11 22.32 8.26
N LEU A 115 11.10 21.50 8.65
CA LEU A 115 12.38 22.00 9.18
C LEU A 115 13.13 22.89 8.18
N ARG A 116 13.12 22.52 6.89
CA ARG A 116 13.75 23.35 5.84
C ARG A 116 13.02 24.67 5.64
N VAL A 117 11.70 24.69 5.72
CA VAL A 117 10.91 25.93 5.63
C VAL A 117 11.25 26.87 6.78
N GLU A 118 11.41 26.34 8.00
CA GLU A 118 11.85 27.13 9.15
C GLU A 118 13.26 27.72 8.94
N GLN A 119 14.20 26.92 8.44
CA GLN A 119 15.54 27.40 8.10
C GLN A 119 15.53 28.48 7.00
N ILE A 120 14.68 28.33 5.99
CA ILE A 120 14.50 29.34 4.94
C ILE A 120 13.98 30.63 5.57
N SER A 121 12.98 30.56 6.44
CA SER A 121 12.44 31.73 7.13
C SER A 121 13.53 32.49 7.89
N VAL A 122 14.37 31.79 8.65
CA VAL A 122 15.49 32.39 9.38
C VAL A 122 16.53 33.00 8.43
N ALA A 123 16.86 32.30 7.34
CA ALA A 123 17.79 32.80 6.33
C ALA A 123 17.26 34.07 5.63
N THR A 124 15.95 34.13 5.34
CA THR A 124 15.29 35.30 4.76
C THR A 124 15.34 36.49 5.71
N GLU A 125 15.08 36.30 7.01
CA GLU A 125 15.20 37.38 8.00
C GLU A 125 16.64 37.92 8.10
N GLN A 126 17.63 37.02 8.05
CA GLN A 126 19.04 37.41 8.04
C GLN A 126 19.43 38.16 6.76
N GLN A 127 18.85 37.77 5.62
CA GLN A 127 19.04 38.44 4.34
C GLN A 127 18.45 39.85 4.36
N GLU A 128 17.25 40.04 4.92
CA GLU A 128 16.63 41.37 5.07
C GLU A 128 17.55 42.31 5.89
N ARG A 129 18.03 41.84 7.05
CA ARG A 129 18.98 42.62 7.88
C ARG A 129 20.25 42.98 7.11
N SER A 130 20.78 42.03 6.34
CA SER A 130 21.98 42.26 5.53
C SER A 130 21.72 43.29 4.43
N THR A 131 20.56 43.24 3.78
CA THR A 131 20.14 44.24 2.79
C THR A 131 19.98 45.63 3.40
N THR A 132 19.41 45.74 4.61
CA THR A 132 19.36 47.03 5.34
C THR A 132 20.76 47.58 5.60
N ASN A 133 21.70 46.75 6.04
CA ASN A 133 23.09 47.18 6.26
C ASN A 133 23.76 47.63 4.97
N VAL A 134 23.55 46.92 3.86
CA VAL A 134 24.05 47.33 2.54
C VAL A 134 23.48 48.69 2.14
N ASN A 135 22.19 48.91 2.34
CA ASN A 135 21.56 50.20 2.02
C ASN A 135 22.16 51.36 2.84
N ASN A 136 22.34 51.15 4.15
CA ASN A 136 22.98 52.14 5.02
C ASN A 136 24.44 52.44 4.60
N ASN A 137 25.18 51.43 4.16
CA ASN A 137 26.54 51.61 3.64
C ASN A 137 26.54 52.41 2.34
N ILE A 138 25.60 52.15 1.43
CA ILE A 138 25.44 52.92 0.18
C ILE A 138 25.13 54.39 0.49
N GLN A 139 24.23 54.66 1.44
CA GLN A 139 23.93 56.02 1.87
C GLN A 139 25.17 56.72 2.43
N SER A 140 25.92 56.03 3.31
CA SER A 140 27.16 56.57 3.89
C SER A 140 28.22 56.89 2.82
N ILE A 141 28.35 56.03 1.81
CA ILE A 141 29.26 56.27 0.67
C ILE A 141 28.81 57.49 -0.14
N SER A 142 27.50 57.66 -0.36
CA SER A 142 26.95 58.82 -1.06
C SER A 142 27.26 60.12 -0.31
N GLU A 143 27.03 60.15 1.00
CA GLU A 143 27.33 61.31 1.86
C GLU A 143 28.83 61.62 1.87
N LEU A 144 29.69 60.60 1.92
CA LEU A 144 31.14 60.78 1.81
C LEU A 144 31.54 61.36 0.44
N GLY A 145 30.90 60.91 -0.64
CA GLY A 145 31.11 61.45 -1.99
C GLY A 145 30.77 62.93 -2.07
N GLU A 146 29.63 63.35 -1.52
CA GLU A 146 29.20 64.75 -1.48
C GLU A 146 30.17 65.62 -0.66
N ASN A 147 30.57 65.16 0.53
CA ASN A 147 31.56 65.85 1.36
C ASN A 147 32.91 66.00 0.65
N THR A 148 33.34 64.97 -0.09
CA THR A 148 34.57 65.01 -0.88
C THR A 148 34.49 66.08 -1.97
N THR A 149 33.35 66.21 -2.66
CA THR A 149 33.13 67.27 -3.65
C THR A 149 33.23 68.67 -3.03
N ILE A 150 32.63 68.89 -1.86
CA ILE A 150 32.71 70.16 -1.13
C ILE A 150 34.17 70.50 -0.75
N GLN A 151 34.92 69.51 -0.28
CA GLN A 151 36.34 69.68 0.07
C GLN A 151 37.18 70.02 -1.15
N LEU A 152 36.94 69.36 -2.29
CA LEU A 152 37.63 69.66 -3.55
C LEU A 152 37.35 71.09 -4.03
N ASP A 153 36.11 71.58 -3.95
CA ASP A 153 35.77 72.97 -4.29
C ASP A 153 36.54 73.97 -3.41
N SER A 154 36.60 73.71 -2.11
CA SER A 154 37.35 74.53 -1.15
C SER A 154 38.87 74.51 -1.43
N MET A 155 39.40 73.36 -1.84
CA MET A 155 40.80 73.19 -2.20
C MET A 155 41.15 73.94 -3.49
N ILE A 156 40.25 73.94 -4.49
CA ILE A 156 40.41 74.73 -5.73
C ILE A 156 40.50 76.21 -5.39
N LYS A 157 39.54 76.75 -4.62
CA LYS A 157 39.54 78.16 -4.17
C LYS A 157 40.83 78.53 -3.43
N SER A 158 41.29 77.65 -2.54
CA SER A 158 42.55 77.88 -1.80
C SER A 158 43.76 77.87 -2.73
N SER A 159 43.78 77.00 -3.73
CA SER A 159 44.85 76.94 -4.74
C SER A 159 44.87 78.19 -5.62
N GLU A 160 43.71 78.73 -6.00
CA GLU A 160 43.59 80.01 -6.70
C GLU A 160 44.14 81.17 -5.87
N GLN A 161 43.82 81.23 -4.57
CA GLN A 161 44.37 82.24 -3.67
C GLN A 161 45.90 82.14 -3.53
N VAL A 162 46.43 80.92 -3.41
CA VAL A 162 47.89 80.70 -3.36
C VAL A 162 48.55 81.16 -4.66
N ALA A 163 47.94 80.85 -5.81
CA ALA A 163 48.44 81.29 -7.11
C ALA A 163 48.45 82.82 -7.25
N ASP A 164 47.38 83.49 -6.80
CA ASP A 164 47.28 84.96 -6.80
C ASP A 164 48.36 85.62 -5.92
N ILE A 165 48.53 85.12 -4.68
CA ILE A 165 49.58 85.60 -3.77
C ILE A 165 50.97 85.38 -4.38
N GLY A 166 51.23 84.20 -4.97
CA GLY A 166 52.49 83.89 -5.64
C GLY A 166 52.78 84.86 -6.79
N GLY A 167 51.78 85.16 -7.62
CA GLY A 167 51.88 86.14 -8.69
C GLY A 167 52.16 87.56 -8.17
N HIS A 168 51.50 87.97 -7.09
CA HIS A 168 51.72 89.27 -6.47
C HIS A 168 53.14 89.41 -5.88
N GLN A 169 53.64 88.36 -5.22
CA GLN A 169 55.01 88.32 -4.69
C GLN A 169 56.05 88.41 -5.81
N GLN A 170 55.85 87.69 -6.93
CA GLN A 170 56.74 87.75 -8.08
C GLN A 170 56.78 89.15 -8.70
N ALA A 171 55.63 89.81 -8.84
CA ALA A 171 55.56 91.18 -9.34
C ALA A 171 56.28 92.18 -8.41
N MET A 172 56.15 92.01 -7.09
CA MET A 172 56.85 92.83 -6.11
C MET A 172 58.37 92.64 -6.19
N LEU A 173 58.86 91.40 -6.30
CA LEU A 173 60.29 91.12 -6.45
C LEU A 173 60.87 91.74 -7.73
N HIS A 174 60.17 91.63 -8.86
CA HIS A 174 60.58 92.30 -10.09
C HIS A 174 60.73 93.81 -9.92
N LYS A 175 59.87 94.46 -9.12
CA LYS A 175 59.97 95.90 -8.85
C LYS A 175 61.22 96.27 -8.04
N TYR A 176 61.70 95.39 -7.18
CA TYR A 176 62.93 95.59 -6.41
C TYR A 176 64.20 95.29 -7.22
N ASP A 177 64.16 94.36 -8.18
CA ASP A 177 65.30 94.06 -9.08
C ASP A 177 65.60 95.19 -10.09
N PHE A 178 64.67 96.13 -10.28
CA PHE A 178 64.85 97.31 -11.15
C PHE A 178 65.08 98.63 -10.39
N ALA A 179 65.25 98.59 -9.07
CA ALA A 179 65.55 99.75 -8.21
C ALA A 179 67.00 99.70 -7.69
#